data_AF-A0A2D7L916-F1
#
_entry.id   AF-A0A2D7L916-F1
#
_cell.length_a   1.000
_cell.length_b   1.000
_cell.length_c   1.000
_cell.angle_alpha   90.00
_cell.angle_beta   90.00
_cell.angle_gamma   90.00
#
_symmetry.space_group_name_H-M   'P 1'
#
loop_
_entity.id
_entity.type
_entity.pdbx_description
1 polymer ?
#
loop_
_entity_poly.entity_id
_entity_poly.type
_entity_poly.pdbx_seq_one_letter_code
_entity_poly.pdbx_strand_id
1 'polypeptide(L)'
;MLEGNVNEYRQANQENKSVNPIAAAAGAACFILALPAAIIGLLEFMDSMEWNGIFSSWTINSIIYTVSTLMILIGSGLSLTGALNDTMKMGLGGSLIAFSFLDLIRRISGINKDLGMDWYQGTSWFEAIQWGWVHEQMELSFLGMLIGIFIMTR
;
A
#
# COMPACT_ATOMS: atom_id res chain seq x y z
N MET A 1 -57.07 19.64 -2.67
CA MET A 1 -56.29 19.53 -1.43
C MET A 1 -55.81 18.10 -1.30
N LEU A 2 -54.53 17.88 -1.61
CA LEU A 2 -53.73 16.73 -1.21
C LEU A 2 -52.28 17.22 -1.38
N GLU A 3 -51.84 18.00 -0.41
CA GLU A 3 -50.43 18.34 -0.22
C GLU A 3 -49.73 17.06 0.26
N GLY A 4 -49.37 16.20 -0.71
CA GLY A 4 -48.51 15.05 -0.48
C GLY A 4 -47.06 15.52 -0.37
N ASN A 5 -46.67 15.77 0.88
CA ASN A 5 -45.33 16.01 1.42
C ASN A 5 -44.14 15.62 0.50
N VAL A 6 -43.59 16.60 -0.24
CA VAL A 6 -42.35 16.45 -1.03
C VAL A 6 -41.10 16.32 -0.13
N ASN A 7 -41.25 16.39 1.20
CA ASN A 7 -40.11 16.34 2.13
C ASN A 7 -39.72 14.92 2.59
N GLU A 8 -40.49 13.88 2.30
CA GLU A 8 -40.15 12.52 2.75
C GLU A 8 -38.99 11.88 1.98
N TYR A 9 -38.62 12.41 0.80
CA TYR A 9 -37.45 11.93 0.04
C TYR A 9 -36.14 12.66 0.38
N ARG A 10 -36.16 13.69 1.25
CA ARG A 10 -34.98 14.52 1.55
C ARG A 10 -34.20 14.11 2.80
N GLN A 11 -34.68 13.10 3.52
CA GLN A 11 -34.19 12.75 4.87
C GLN A 11 -33.86 11.26 5.04
N ALA A 12 -33.55 10.55 3.96
CA ALA A 12 -32.78 9.32 4.08
C ALA A 12 -31.33 9.69 4.40
N ASN A 13 -31.09 9.98 5.68
CA ASN A 13 -29.82 9.88 6.40
C ASN A 13 -28.58 9.87 5.49
N GLN A 14 -28.13 11.05 5.08
CA GLN A 14 -26.70 11.29 5.22
C GLN A 14 -26.44 11.33 6.73
N GLU A 15 -26.38 10.14 7.35
CA GLU A 15 -25.62 9.96 8.57
C GLU A 15 -24.23 10.46 8.22
N ASN A 16 -23.99 11.71 8.53
CA ASN A 16 -22.68 12.30 8.51
C ASN A 16 -21.96 11.56 9.64
N LYS A 17 -21.43 10.36 9.35
CA LYS A 17 -20.59 9.58 10.26
C LYS A 17 -19.48 10.54 10.64
N SER A 18 -19.63 11.18 11.80
CA SER A 18 -18.71 12.21 12.26
C SER A 18 -17.35 11.56 12.32
N VAL A 19 -16.48 11.92 11.38
CA VAL A 19 -15.15 11.33 11.30
C VAL A 19 -14.43 11.73 12.59
N ASN A 20 -13.95 10.73 13.32
CA ASN A 20 -13.21 10.98 14.55
C ASN A 20 -12.04 11.94 14.22
N PRO A 21 -11.93 13.11 14.87
CA PRO A 21 -10.91 14.11 14.54
C PRO A 21 -9.48 13.55 14.65
N ILE A 22 -9.25 12.57 15.52
CA ILE A 22 -7.97 11.86 15.63
C ILE A 22 -7.70 11.02 14.38
N ALA A 23 -8.72 10.33 13.86
CA ALA A 23 -8.60 9.57 12.63
C ALA A 23 -8.39 10.48 11.42
N ALA A 24 -9.09 11.62 11.35
CA ALA A 24 -8.88 12.61 10.30
C ALA A 24 -7.44 13.18 10.33
N ALA A 25 -6.91 13.50 11.53
CA ALA A 25 -5.55 13.97 11.71
C ALA A 25 -4.51 12.90 11.30
N ALA A 26 -4.72 11.63 11.69
CA ALA A 26 -3.87 10.53 11.28
C ALA A 26 -3.89 10.33 9.76
N GLY A 27 -5.06 10.43 9.12
CA GLY A 27 -5.19 10.36 7.67
C GLY A 27 -4.48 11.51 6.95
N ALA A 28 -4.57 12.73 7.49
CA ALA A 28 -3.80 13.87 6.97
C ALA A 28 -2.28 13.66 7.11
N ALA A 29 -1.82 13.10 8.22
CA ALA A 29 -0.43 12.74 8.41
C ALA A 29 0.05 11.72 7.35
N CYS A 30 -0.78 10.73 6.99
CA CYS A 30 -0.45 9.80 5.90
C CYS A 30 -0.21 10.52 4.57
N PHE A 31 -1.03 11.53 4.23
CA PHE A 31 -0.80 12.32 3.01
C PHE A 31 0.45 13.20 3.09
N ILE A 32 0.72 13.78 4.25
CA ILE A 32 1.96 14.55 4.48
C ILE A 32 3.18 13.66 4.30
N LEU A 33 3.13 12.41 4.76
CA LEU A 33 4.21 11.42 4.61
C LEU A 33 4.30 10.82 3.21
N ALA A 34 3.21 10.80 2.43
CA ALA A 34 3.22 10.33 1.05
C ALA A 34 4.14 11.18 0.16
N LEU A 35 4.24 12.49 0.42
CA LEU A 35 5.08 13.39 -0.36
C LEU A 35 6.59 13.12 -0.20
N PRO A 36 7.18 13.09 1.01
CA PRO A 36 8.59 12.71 1.17
C PRO A 36 8.85 11.27 0.71
N ALA A 37 7.91 10.33 0.91
CA ALA A 37 8.04 8.97 0.40
C ALA A 37 8.13 8.93 -1.14
N ALA A 38 7.30 9.72 -1.83
CA ALA A 38 7.35 9.83 -3.29
C ALA A 38 8.65 10.45 -3.78
N ILE A 39 9.17 11.48 -3.09
CA ILE A 39 10.45 12.11 -3.44
C ILE A 39 11.60 11.12 -3.29
N ILE A 40 11.69 10.43 -2.15
CA ILE A 40 12.75 9.45 -1.89
C ILE A 40 12.68 8.32 -2.93
N GLY A 41 11.49 7.76 -3.16
CA GLY A 41 11.32 6.69 -4.13
C GLY A 41 11.62 7.11 -5.57
N LEU A 42 11.34 8.37 -5.94
CA LEU A 42 11.73 8.90 -7.25
C LEU A 42 13.25 9.04 -7.38
N LEU A 43 13.94 9.49 -6.33
CA LEU A 43 15.40 9.56 -6.30
C LEU A 43 16.04 8.18 -6.43
N GLU A 44 15.54 7.19 -5.67
CA GLU A 44 15.99 5.80 -5.78
C GLU A 44 15.72 5.22 -7.17
N PHE A 45 14.57 5.52 -7.77
CA PHE A 45 14.27 5.10 -9.13
C PHE A 45 15.23 5.71 -10.16
N MET A 46 15.53 7.01 -10.04
CA MET A 46 16.47 7.70 -10.93
C MET A 46 17.88 7.10 -10.81
N ASP A 47 18.35 6.89 -9.58
CA ASP A 47 19.65 6.27 -9.31
C ASP A 47 19.69 4.83 -9.86
N SER A 48 18.65 4.03 -9.60
CA SER A 48 18.58 2.66 -10.10
C SER A 48 18.56 2.60 -11.63
N MET A 49 17.86 3.53 -12.28
CA MET A 49 17.84 3.65 -13.74
C MET A 49 19.21 4.01 -14.32
N GLU A 50 19.97 4.89 -13.66
CA GLU A 50 21.31 5.29 -14.07
C GLU A 50 22.30 4.11 -13.99
N TRP A 51 22.27 3.34 -12.89
CA TRP A 51 23.25 2.27 -12.66
C TRP A 51 22.86 0.91 -13.22
N ASN A 52 21.56 0.60 -13.30
CA ASN A 52 21.08 -0.74 -13.64
C ASN A 52 20.23 -0.79 -14.92
N GLY A 53 19.75 0.35 -15.41
CA GLY A 53 18.84 0.44 -16.54
C GLY A 53 17.37 0.12 -16.19
N ILE A 54 16.45 0.54 -17.07
CA ILE A 54 14.99 0.53 -16.81
C ILE A 54 14.42 -0.88 -16.55
N PHE A 55 14.93 -1.90 -17.25
CA PHE A 55 14.42 -3.28 -17.16
C PHE A 55 15.19 -4.17 -16.18
N SER A 56 16.06 -3.60 -15.36
CA SER A 56 16.74 -4.37 -14.32
C SER A 56 15.78 -4.79 -13.21
N SER A 57 16.05 -5.96 -12.62
CA SER A 57 15.33 -6.44 -11.43
C SER A 57 15.46 -5.47 -10.25
N TRP A 58 16.58 -4.75 -10.14
CA TRP A 58 16.79 -3.74 -9.11
C TRP A 58 15.87 -2.54 -9.28
N THR A 59 15.78 -2.00 -10.50
CA THR A 59 14.89 -0.87 -10.85
C THR A 59 13.43 -1.24 -10.63
N ILE A 60 13.03 -2.43 -11.09
CA ILE A 60 11.65 -2.93 -10.91
C ILE A 60 11.33 -3.09 -9.41
N ASN A 61 12.26 -3.61 -8.61
CA ASN A 61 12.05 -3.75 -7.16
C ASN A 61 11.90 -2.40 -6.46
N SER A 62 12.71 -1.40 -6.82
CA SER A 62 12.60 -0.04 -6.26
C SER A 62 11.26 0.62 -6.60
N ILE A 63 10.78 0.46 -7.84
CA ILE A 63 9.45 0.94 -8.25
C ILE A 63 8.35 0.27 -7.40
N ILE A 64 8.38 -1.06 -7.28
CA ILE A 64 7.35 -1.80 -6.54
C ILE A 64 7.36 -1.40 -5.07
N TYR A 65 8.54 -1.24 -4.46
CA TYR A 65 8.69 -0.78 -3.08
C TYR A 65 8.08 0.62 -2.86
N THR A 66 8.40 1.56 -3.76
CA THR A 66 7.87 2.93 -3.71
C THR A 66 6.35 2.94 -3.88
N VAL A 67 5.84 2.24 -4.89
CA VAL A 67 4.40 2.16 -5.16
C VAL A 67 3.65 1.50 -4.00
N SER A 68 4.20 0.45 -3.40
CA SER A 68 3.62 -0.22 -2.22
C SER A 68 3.48 0.76 -1.06
N THR A 69 4.55 1.52 -0.77
CA THR A 69 4.56 2.51 0.30
C THR A 69 3.51 3.61 0.05
N LEU A 70 3.44 4.13 -1.17
CA LEU A 70 2.45 5.15 -1.55
C LEU A 70 1.03 4.62 -1.50
N MET A 71 0.77 3.41 -1.97
CA MET A 71 -0.54 2.76 -1.89
C MET A 71 -1.00 2.62 -0.44
N ILE A 72 -0.10 2.22 0.46
CA ILE A 72 -0.37 2.12 1.89
C ILE A 72 -0.69 3.50 2.49
N LEU A 73 0.14 4.52 2.22
CA LEU A 73 -0.05 5.86 2.76
C LEU A 73 -1.33 6.52 2.25
N ILE A 74 -1.54 6.52 0.94
CA ILE A 74 -2.72 7.11 0.30
C ILE A 74 -3.98 6.33 0.68
N GLY A 75 -3.92 5.00 0.65
CA GLY A 75 -5.04 4.14 1.01
C GLY A 75 -5.48 4.32 2.46
N SER A 76 -4.51 4.33 3.38
CA SER A 76 -4.76 4.63 4.80
C SER A 76 -5.29 6.05 4.98
N GLY A 77 -4.70 7.04 4.31
CA GLY A 77 -5.12 8.44 4.35
C GLY A 77 -6.59 8.62 3.94
N LEU A 78 -6.99 8.03 2.82
CA LEU A 78 -8.35 8.06 2.32
C LEU A 78 -9.32 7.33 3.26
N SER A 79 -8.93 6.16 3.77
CA SER A 79 -9.77 5.39 4.71
C SER A 79 -9.96 6.10 6.04
N LEU A 80 -8.95 6.80 6.55
CA LEU A 80 -8.97 7.44 7.87
C LEU A 80 -9.67 8.80 7.86
N THR A 81 -9.59 9.54 6.76
CA THR A 81 -10.31 10.81 6.56
C THR A 81 -11.81 10.63 6.32
N GLY A 82 -12.28 9.39 6.14
CA GLY A 82 -13.69 9.10 5.87
C GLY A 82 -14.13 9.45 4.45
N ALA A 83 -13.18 9.70 3.54
CA ALA A 83 -13.46 10.03 2.15
C ALA A 83 -14.03 8.83 1.34
N LEU A 84 -13.89 7.60 1.86
CA LEU A 84 -14.30 6.37 1.18
C LEU A 84 -15.66 5.88 1.69
N ASN A 85 -16.55 5.53 0.75
CA ASN A 85 -17.76 4.75 1.05
C ASN A 85 -17.43 3.24 1.19
N ASP A 86 -18.38 2.45 1.65
CA ASP A 86 -18.15 1.02 1.98
C ASP A 86 -17.71 0.19 0.75
N THR A 87 -18.27 0.46 -0.44
CA THR A 87 -17.84 -0.18 -1.69
C THR A 87 -16.40 0.18 -2.06
N MET A 88 -16.02 1.46 -1.92
CA MET A 88 -14.67 1.94 -2.19
C MET A 88 -13.66 1.39 -1.19
N LYS A 89 -14.04 1.22 0.09
CA LYS A 89 -13.20 0.56 1.09
C LYS A 89 -12.95 -0.90 0.77
N MET A 90 -14.00 -1.65 0.37
CA MET A 90 -13.85 -3.03 -0.10
C MET A 90 -12.91 -3.11 -1.31
N GLY A 91 -13.11 -2.24 -2.31
CA GLY A 91 -12.28 -2.21 -3.51
C GLY A 91 -10.82 -1.85 -3.21
N LEU A 92 -10.60 -0.79 -2.43
CA LEU A 92 -9.26 -0.32 -2.09
C LEU A 92 -8.51 -1.32 -1.20
N GLY A 93 -9.16 -1.82 -0.14
CA GLY A 93 -8.56 -2.80 0.76
C GLY A 93 -8.28 -4.13 0.06
N GLY A 94 -9.20 -4.61 -0.77
CA GLY A 94 -8.99 -5.82 -1.58
C GLY A 94 -7.85 -5.67 -2.59
N SER A 95 -7.76 -4.50 -3.23
CA SER A 95 -6.65 -4.18 -4.15
C SER A 95 -5.31 -4.11 -3.42
N LEU A 96 -5.27 -3.55 -2.21
CA LEU A 96 -4.08 -3.51 -1.37
C LEU A 96 -3.59 -4.93 -1.04
N ILE A 97 -4.50 -5.80 -0.59
CA ILE A 97 -4.18 -7.20 -0.28
C ILE A 97 -3.66 -7.91 -1.53
N ALA A 98 -4.35 -7.78 -2.66
CA ALA A 98 -3.95 -8.44 -3.89
C ALA A 98 -2.55 -7.99 -4.35
N PHE A 99 -2.29 -6.68 -4.32
CA PHE A 99 -1.00 -6.12 -4.69
C PHE A 99 0.11 -6.57 -3.75
N SER A 100 -0.10 -6.49 -2.43
CA SER A 100 0.86 -6.95 -1.42
C SER A 100 1.14 -8.46 -1.50
N PHE A 101 0.13 -9.27 -1.82
CA PHE A 101 0.33 -10.70 -2.00
C PHE A 101 1.16 -11.02 -3.24
N LEU A 102 0.91 -10.30 -4.34
CA LEU A 102 1.71 -10.40 -5.56
C LEU A 102 3.16 -9.97 -5.33
N ASP A 103 3.39 -8.88 -4.59
CA ASP A 103 4.73 -8.42 -4.24
C ASP A 103 5.48 -9.47 -3.40
N LEU A 104 4.82 -10.04 -2.38
CA LEU A 104 5.38 -11.11 -1.55
C LEU A 104 5.80 -12.33 -2.39
N ILE A 105 4.95 -12.78 -3.32
CA ILE A 105 5.27 -13.91 -4.20
C ILE A 105 6.49 -13.59 -5.07
N ARG A 106 6.55 -12.38 -5.64
CA ARG A 106 7.70 -11.93 -6.45
C ARG A 106 8.97 -11.92 -5.62
N ARG A 107 8.91 -11.48 -4.36
CA ARG A 107 10.06 -11.46 -3.44
C ARG A 107 10.58 -12.86 -3.14
N ILE A 108 9.69 -13.78 -2.78
CA ILE A 108 10.05 -15.19 -2.52
C ILE A 108 10.66 -15.82 -3.78
N SER A 109 10.08 -15.56 -4.95
CA SER A 109 10.64 -16.03 -6.22
C SER A 109 12.01 -15.43 -6.53
N GLY A 110 12.24 -14.16 -6.16
CA GLY A 110 13.53 -13.49 -6.30
C GLY A 110 14.61 -14.16 -5.46
N ILE A 111 14.32 -14.42 -4.17
CA ILE A 111 15.23 -15.13 -3.26
C ILE A 111 15.62 -16.50 -3.82
N ASN A 112 14.64 -17.27 -4.30
CA ASN A 112 14.92 -18.59 -4.87
C ASN A 112 15.82 -18.53 -6.10
N LYS A 113 15.70 -17.46 -6.89
CA LYS A 113 16.57 -17.23 -8.04
C LYS A 113 17.98 -16.83 -7.60
N ASP A 114 18.10 -15.94 -6.61
CA ASP A 114 19.39 -15.47 -6.10
C ASP A 114 20.16 -16.62 -5.45
N LEU A 115 19.51 -17.44 -4.63
CA LEU A 115 20.10 -18.65 -4.02
C LEU A 115 20.50 -19.72 -5.06
N GLY A 116 19.92 -19.67 -6.26
CA GLY A 116 20.30 -20.52 -7.38
C GLY A 116 21.51 -20.02 -8.16
N MET A 117 22.03 -18.83 -7.85
CA MET A 117 23.24 -18.27 -8.47
C MET A 117 24.50 -18.67 -7.72
N ASP A 118 25.58 -18.91 -8.47
CA ASP A 118 26.88 -19.34 -7.92
C ASP A 118 27.45 -18.39 -6.86
N TRP A 119 27.10 -17.09 -6.92
CA TRP A 119 27.56 -16.08 -5.97
C TRP A 119 26.93 -16.21 -4.57
N TYR A 120 25.78 -16.87 -4.46
CA TYR A 120 25.05 -17.09 -3.21
C TYR A 120 24.98 -18.57 -2.81
N GLN A 121 25.78 -19.43 -3.47
CA GLN A 121 25.88 -20.84 -3.11
C GLN A 121 26.38 -20.98 -1.66
N GLY A 122 25.60 -21.70 -0.84
CA GLY A 122 25.89 -21.93 0.57
C GLY A 122 25.14 -21.01 1.53
N THR A 123 24.51 -19.93 1.05
CA THR A 123 23.59 -19.14 1.87
C THR A 123 22.30 -19.92 2.09
N SER A 124 21.84 -19.98 3.34
CA SER A 124 20.56 -20.62 3.64
C SER A 124 19.39 -19.71 3.30
N TRP A 125 18.22 -20.29 3.02
CA TRP A 125 17.00 -19.51 2.76
C TRP A 125 16.61 -18.61 3.95
N PHE A 126 16.84 -19.07 5.18
CA PHE A 126 16.60 -18.27 6.39
C PHE A 126 17.51 -17.05 6.47
N GLU A 127 18.77 -17.20 6.08
CA GLU A 127 19.72 -16.10 6.04
C GLU A 127 19.37 -15.11 4.92
N ALA A 128 18.91 -15.61 3.76
CA ALA A 128 18.49 -14.75 2.65
C ALA A 128 17.26 -13.88 2.97
N ILE A 129 16.33 -14.38 3.79
CA ILE A 129 15.20 -13.56 4.28
C ILE A 129 15.65 -12.44 5.21
N GLN A 130 16.77 -12.60 5.91
CA GLN A 130 17.31 -11.59 6.82
C GLN A 130 18.08 -10.49 6.12
N TRP A 131 18.33 -10.60 4.81
CA TRP A 131 18.93 -9.52 4.04
C TRP A 131 18.05 -8.27 4.13
N GLY A 132 18.62 -7.11 4.46
CA GLY A 132 17.84 -5.89 4.73
C GLY A 132 16.86 -5.53 3.59
N TRP A 133 17.33 -5.61 2.34
CA TRP A 133 16.49 -5.34 1.17
C TRP A 133 15.39 -6.39 0.91
N VAL A 134 15.48 -7.58 1.51
CA VAL A 134 14.44 -8.62 1.44
C VAL A 134 13.47 -8.47 2.60
N HIS A 135 14.02 -8.36 3.82
CA HIS A 135 13.26 -8.29 5.06
C HIS A 135 12.30 -7.10 5.08
N GLU A 136 12.80 -5.90 4.80
CA GLU A 136 12.01 -4.66 4.81
C GLU A 136 10.84 -4.72 3.81
N GLN A 137 11.07 -5.34 2.66
CA GLN A 137 10.06 -5.46 1.61
C GLN A 137 9.01 -6.52 1.95
N MET A 138 9.40 -7.61 2.62
CA MET A 138 8.46 -8.59 3.15
C MET A 138 7.57 -7.97 4.24
N GLU A 139 8.13 -7.20 5.16
CA GLU A 139 7.37 -6.47 6.18
C GLU A 139 6.37 -5.50 5.55
N LEU A 140 6.78 -4.78 4.50
CA LEU A 140 5.89 -3.88 3.77
C LEU A 140 4.73 -4.62 3.10
N SER A 141 4.99 -5.80 2.52
CA SER A 141 3.95 -6.68 1.99
C SER A 141 2.97 -7.13 3.07
N PHE A 142 3.45 -7.54 4.25
CA PHE A 142 2.58 -7.88 5.38
C PHE A 142 1.76 -6.69 5.88
N LEU A 143 2.40 -5.52 5.98
CA LEU A 143 1.75 -4.28 6.39
C LEU A 143 0.63 -3.90 5.41
N GLY A 144 0.87 -3.99 4.10
CA GLY A 144 -0.16 -3.72 3.10
C GLY A 144 -1.33 -4.71 3.16
N MET A 145 -1.09 -5.99 3.44
CA MET A 145 -2.19 -6.93 3.67
C MET A 145 -3.00 -6.57 4.92
N LEU A 146 -2.34 -6.28 6.04
CA LEU A 146 -3.00 -5.92 7.30
C LEU A 146 -3.81 -4.63 7.18
N ILE A 147 -3.25 -3.61 6.54
CA ILE A 147 -3.93 -2.35 6.28
C ILE A 147 -5.12 -2.57 5.33
N GLY A 148 -4.95 -3.39 4.29
CA GLY A 148 -6.04 -3.74 3.39
C GLY A 148 -7.21 -4.39 4.13
N ILE A 149 -6.93 -5.35 5.03
CA ILE A 149 -7.95 -5.95 5.91
C ILE A 149 -8.60 -4.87 6.78
N PHE A 150 -7.79 -4.04 7.45
CA PHE A 150 -8.28 -2.99 8.34
C PHE A 150 -9.25 -2.03 7.63
N ILE A 151 -8.91 -1.59 6.42
CA ILE A 151 -9.73 -0.69 5.60
C ILE A 151 -11.08 -1.32 5.28
N MET A 152 -11.12 -2.62 4.96
CA MET A 152 -12.38 -3.32 4.64
C MET A 152 -13.27 -3.56 5.86
N THR A 153 -12.66 -3.72 7.04
CA THR A 153 -13.38 -4.04 8.28
C THR A 153 -13.92 -2.83 9.05
N ARG A 154 -13.54 -1.61 8.63
CA ARG A 154 -13.88 -0.34 9.30
C ARG A 154 -14.89 0.47 8.50
#